data_AF-A0A944T0Z1-F1
#
_entry.id   AF-A0A944T0Z1-F1
#
_cell.length_a   1.000
_cell.length_b   1.000
_cell.length_c   1.000
_cell.angle_alpha   90.00
_cell.angle_beta   90.00
_cell.angle_gamma   90.00
#
_symmetry.space_group_name_H-M   'P 1'
#
loop_
_entity.id
_entity.type
_entity.pdbx_description
1 polymer ?
#
loop_
_entity_poly.entity_id
_entity_poly.type
_entity_poly.pdbx_seq_one_letter_code
_entity_poly.pdbx_strand_id
1 'polypeptide(L)'
;LLSLVLFFVSFSILFSFFGGVNTYDEPLQYLCIFLSLLFLYRKKFILFSIFFFFSILARETSVLLVPAIIYIVWKWDRLEKNKAFFSLGLSLVLSVIFFVVYMYGRGLVDSGSTYLLNERLEHWKFNFQNLMFSIESTVSIILAIGWQISVGLISKSKMSDKQKTLLQATLITFVINTIIVLFTARAREVRLFTLPLVFLWPILGVFTEQIKNIFKIILKKPLFFLVSFFISFLFVWKAYIPTATAGFHNGYRLYLFCVLLFIFFVLYLVSLKKNEFN
;
A
#
# COMPACT_ATOMS: atom_id res chain seq x y z
N LEU A 1 -4.86 18.35 9.64
CA LEU A 1 -4.72 17.55 10.88
C LEU A 1 -5.21 16.11 10.72
N LEU A 2 -6.49 15.85 10.36
CA LEU A 2 -7.00 14.46 10.33
C LEU A 2 -6.26 13.54 9.34
N SER A 3 -5.83 14.03 8.17
CA SER A 3 -5.02 13.24 7.23
C SER A 3 -3.72 12.72 7.87
N LEU A 4 -3.11 13.50 8.76
CA LEU A 4 -1.91 13.08 9.49
C LEU A 4 -2.24 12.02 10.55
N VAL A 5 -3.36 12.17 11.26
CA VAL A 5 -3.82 11.15 12.21
C VAL A 5 -4.08 9.83 11.49
N LEU A 6 -4.79 9.88 10.36
CA LEU A 6 -5.08 8.70 9.54
C LEU A 6 -3.82 8.07 8.94
N PHE A 7 -2.81 8.89 8.64
CA PHE A 7 -1.47 8.41 8.27
C PHE A 7 -0.81 7.68 9.44
N PHE A 8 -0.69 8.28 10.63
CA PHE A 8 -0.04 7.64 11.79
C PHE A 8 -0.76 6.38 12.29
N VAL A 9 -2.08 6.28 12.07
CA VAL A 9 -2.88 5.09 12.41
C VAL A 9 -2.74 3.97 11.37
N SER A 10 -2.13 4.22 10.21
CA SER A 10 -1.87 3.17 9.22
C SER A 10 -0.92 2.10 9.79
N PHE A 11 -1.17 0.84 9.43
CA PHE A 11 -0.55 -0.32 10.06
C PHE A 11 0.98 -0.25 10.11
N SER A 12 1.63 0.02 8.97
CA SER A 12 3.10 0.09 8.91
C SER A 12 3.71 1.17 9.81
N ILE A 13 2.97 2.25 10.07
CA ILE A 13 3.47 3.35 10.90
C ILE A 13 3.22 3.07 12.36
N LEU A 14 1.99 2.71 12.72
CA LEU A 14 1.61 2.41 14.10
C LEU A 14 2.44 1.25 14.67
N PHE A 15 2.69 0.23 13.85
CA PHE A 15 3.42 -0.95 14.26
C PHE A 15 4.90 -0.94 13.89
N SER A 16 5.46 0.18 13.41
CA SER A 16 6.87 0.29 12.99
C SER A 16 7.89 -0.12 14.05
N PHE A 17 7.53 0.02 15.34
CA PHE A 17 8.37 -0.31 16.49
C PHE A 17 8.08 -1.70 17.10
N PHE A 18 7.13 -2.46 16.56
CA PHE A 18 6.75 -3.76 17.08
C PHE A 18 7.26 -4.88 16.16
N GLY A 19 7.99 -5.84 16.74
CA GLY A 19 8.51 -7.01 16.02
C GLY A 19 7.41 -8.02 15.65
N GLY A 20 7.72 -8.89 14.69
CA GLY A 20 6.88 -10.03 14.29
C GLY A 20 6.25 -9.91 12.90
N VAL A 21 6.03 -8.69 12.39
CA VAL A 21 5.38 -8.46 11.08
C VAL A 21 6.22 -7.56 10.14
N ASN A 22 7.48 -7.29 10.51
CA ASN A 22 8.46 -6.52 9.73
C ASN A 22 7.84 -5.30 9.02
N THR A 23 7.28 -4.41 9.82
CA THR A 23 6.56 -3.19 9.43
C THR A 23 7.49 -2.00 9.21
N TYR A 24 8.74 -2.07 9.68
CA TYR A 24 9.72 -1.00 9.52
C TYR A 24 10.12 -0.83 8.06
N ASP A 25 9.91 0.37 7.55
CA ASP A 25 10.19 0.77 6.19
C ASP A 25 11.35 1.77 6.16
N GLU A 26 12.10 1.82 5.05
CA GLU A 26 13.21 2.77 4.89
C GLU A 26 12.67 4.21 4.83
N PRO A 27 12.88 5.07 5.85
CA PRO A 27 12.30 6.42 5.87
C PRO A 27 12.80 7.27 4.71
N LEU A 28 14.05 7.04 4.29
CA LEU A 28 14.68 7.69 3.15
C LEU A 28 13.93 7.39 1.84
N GLN A 29 13.48 6.16 1.64
CA GLN A 29 12.71 5.77 0.46
C GLN A 29 11.45 6.63 0.37
N TYR A 30 10.65 6.69 1.44
CA TYR A 30 9.40 7.46 1.45
C TYR A 30 9.64 8.96 1.30
N LEU A 31 10.66 9.51 1.97
CA LEU A 31 11.05 10.91 1.81
C LEU A 31 11.34 11.23 0.34
N CYS A 32 12.18 10.41 -0.32
CA CYS A 32 12.53 10.57 -1.73
C CYS A 32 11.31 10.39 -2.65
N ILE A 33 10.41 9.44 -2.36
CA ILE A 33 9.17 9.27 -3.13
C ILE A 33 8.30 10.52 -3.01
N PHE A 34 8.03 11.01 -1.80
CA PHE A 34 7.20 12.20 -1.63
C PHE A 34 7.81 13.45 -2.25
N LEU A 35 9.12 13.65 -2.11
CA LEU A 35 9.82 14.76 -2.77
C LEU A 35 9.76 14.64 -4.30
N SER A 36 9.97 13.45 -4.84
CA SER A 36 9.86 13.23 -6.28
C SER A 36 8.45 13.56 -6.78
N LEU A 37 7.40 13.04 -6.15
CA LEU A 37 6.01 13.36 -6.50
C LEU A 37 5.71 14.85 -6.36
N LEU A 38 6.20 15.51 -5.32
CA LEU A 38 6.07 16.96 -5.14
C LEU A 38 6.69 17.73 -6.32
N PHE A 39 7.92 17.37 -6.71
CA PHE A 39 8.61 18.02 -7.83
C PHE A 39 7.97 17.71 -9.18
N LEU A 40 7.41 16.50 -9.34
CA LEU A 40 6.63 16.13 -10.51
C LEU A 40 5.41 17.06 -10.65
N TYR A 41 4.63 17.24 -9.59
CA TYR A 41 3.48 18.16 -9.59
C TYR A 41 3.87 19.64 -9.75
N ARG A 42 5.04 20.04 -9.24
CA ARG A 42 5.61 21.39 -9.43
C ARG A 42 6.31 21.58 -10.79
N LYS A 43 6.25 20.60 -11.69
CA LYS A 43 6.88 20.63 -13.03
C LYS A 43 8.40 20.84 -13.00
N LYS A 44 9.06 20.49 -11.89
CA LYS A 44 10.52 20.51 -11.74
C LYS A 44 11.08 19.12 -12.09
N PHE A 45 11.05 18.79 -13.39
CA PHE A 45 11.32 17.45 -13.90
C PHE A 45 12.72 16.88 -13.58
N ILE A 46 13.75 17.73 -13.57
CA ILE A 46 15.11 17.31 -13.21
C ILE A 46 15.18 16.90 -11.74
N LEU A 47 14.59 17.72 -10.85
CA LEU A 47 14.52 17.39 -9.42
C LEU A 47 13.69 16.12 -9.19
N PHE A 48 12.59 15.94 -9.91
CA PHE A 48 11.84 14.68 -9.90
C PHE A 48 12.75 13.50 -10.24
N SER A 49 13.53 13.57 -11.33
CA SER A 49 14.44 12.50 -11.74
C SER A 49 15.48 12.17 -10.67
N ILE A 50 16.06 13.19 -10.02
CA ILE A 50 17.08 13.01 -8.97
C ILE A 50 16.48 12.30 -7.76
N PHE A 51 15.35 12.79 -7.24
CA PHE A 51 14.74 12.20 -6.05
C PHE A 51 14.13 10.82 -6.34
N PHE A 52 13.58 10.60 -7.53
CA PHE A 52 13.07 9.28 -7.91
C PHE A 52 14.20 8.26 -8.10
N PHE A 53 15.34 8.67 -8.66
CA PHE A 53 16.56 7.85 -8.70
C PHE A 53 17.00 7.44 -7.29
N PHE A 54 17.12 8.39 -6.35
CA PHE A 54 17.49 8.04 -4.96
C PHE A 54 16.44 7.17 -4.28
N SER A 55 15.16 7.33 -4.61
CA SER A 55 14.11 6.45 -4.13
C SER A 55 14.29 5.00 -4.63
N ILE A 56 14.69 4.82 -5.88
CA ILE A 56 14.99 3.50 -6.45
C ILE A 56 16.27 2.92 -5.85
N LEU A 57 17.29 3.74 -5.58
CA LEU A 57 18.50 3.29 -4.90
C LEU A 57 18.25 2.88 -3.44
N ALA A 58 17.40 3.63 -2.75
CA ALA A 58 17.01 3.30 -1.38
C ALA A 58 16.27 1.96 -1.34
N ARG A 59 15.35 1.74 -2.28
CA ARG A 59 14.73 0.43 -2.53
C ARG A 59 14.27 0.28 -3.98
N GLU A 60 14.62 -0.86 -4.57
CA GLU A 60 14.28 -1.22 -5.94
C GLU A 60 12.76 -1.31 -6.18
N THR A 61 11.99 -1.61 -5.12
CA THR A 61 10.53 -1.70 -5.16
C THR A 61 9.85 -0.38 -5.51
N SER A 62 10.54 0.76 -5.37
CA SER A 62 10.04 2.06 -5.84
C SER A 62 9.74 2.08 -7.35
N VAL A 63 10.37 1.20 -8.13
CA VAL A 63 10.07 1.02 -9.56
C VAL A 63 8.62 0.59 -9.80
N LEU A 64 7.97 -0.06 -8.82
CA LEU A 64 6.56 -0.47 -8.93
C LEU A 64 5.58 0.73 -8.95
N LEU A 65 6.04 1.94 -8.62
CA LEU A 65 5.28 3.18 -8.77
C LEU A 65 5.23 3.68 -10.21
N VAL A 66 6.14 3.23 -11.09
CA VAL A 66 6.28 3.71 -12.47
C VAL A 66 4.97 3.63 -13.27
N PRO A 67 4.22 2.50 -13.28
CA PRO A 67 2.96 2.41 -14.03
C PRO A 67 1.92 3.43 -13.57
N ALA A 68 1.84 3.69 -12.26
CA ALA A 68 0.94 4.67 -11.70
C ALA A 68 1.38 6.11 -11.99
N ILE A 69 2.69 6.40 -11.98
CA ILE A 69 3.23 7.70 -12.41
C ILE A 69 2.94 7.94 -13.89
N ILE A 70 3.11 6.92 -14.75
CA ILE A 70 2.76 6.99 -16.17
C ILE A 70 1.27 7.34 -16.33
N TYR A 71 0.40 6.66 -15.58
CA TYR A 71 -1.04 6.94 -15.59
C TYR A 71 -1.38 8.39 -15.21
N ILE A 72 -0.73 8.94 -14.18
CA ILE A 72 -0.92 10.34 -13.75
C ILE A 72 -0.47 11.30 -14.85
N VAL A 73 0.73 11.10 -15.39
CA VAL A 73 1.36 11.96 -16.40
C VAL A 73 0.63 11.90 -17.74
N TRP A 74 0.01 10.77 -18.06
CA TRP A 74 -0.74 10.58 -19.31
C TRP A 74 -1.90 11.58 -19.46
N LYS A 75 -2.45 12.07 -18.35
CA LYS A 75 -3.55 13.04 -18.32
C LYS A 75 -3.11 14.50 -18.46
N TRP A 76 -1.82 14.78 -18.64
CA TRP A 76 -1.28 16.14 -18.75
C TRP A 76 -1.15 16.59 -20.21
N ASP A 77 -0.94 17.89 -20.40
CA ASP A 77 -0.70 18.50 -21.70
C ASP A 77 0.55 17.93 -22.38
N ARG A 78 0.54 17.86 -23.71
CA ARG A 78 1.56 17.17 -24.53
C ARG A 78 2.99 17.58 -24.19
N LEU A 79 3.25 18.87 -24.02
CA LEU A 79 4.60 19.38 -23.72
C LEU A 79 5.08 18.96 -22.33
N GLU A 80 4.21 19.06 -21.33
CA GLU A 80 4.53 18.64 -19.96
C GLU A 80 4.69 17.13 -19.86
N LYS A 81 3.83 16.39 -20.56
CA LYS A 81 3.84 14.94 -20.66
C LYS A 81 5.19 14.44 -21.19
N ASN A 82 5.68 15.02 -22.29
CA ASN A 82 6.96 14.63 -22.88
C ASN A 82 8.14 14.89 -21.92
N LYS A 83 8.16 16.06 -21.26
CA LYS A 83 9.20 16.39 -20.27
C LYS A 83 9.17 15.44 -19.07
N ALA A 84 7.98 15.12 -18.57
CA ALA A 84 7.79 14.18 -17.48
C ALA A 84 8.26 12.76 -17.86
N PHE A 85 7.89 12.25 -19.03
CA PHE A 85 8.37 10.94 -19.50
C PHE A 85 9.88 10.90 -19.72
N PHE A 86 10.46 11.96 -20.27
CA PHE A 86 11.91 12.07 -20.39
C PHE A 86 12.58 11.99 -19.02
N SER A 87 12.09 12.73 -18.02
CA SER A 87 12.65 12.67 -16.66
C SER A 87 12.44 11.33 -15.96
N LEU A 88 11.31 10.65 -16.20
CA LEU A 88 11.07 9.30 -15.70
C LEU A 88 12.05 8.30 -16.35
N GLY A 89 12.19 8.35 -17.67
CA GLY A 89 13.17 7.54 -18.40
C GLY A 89 14.60 7.78 -17.91
N LEU A 90 14.98 9.04 -17.71
CA LEU A 90 16.29 9.41 -17.17
C LEU A 90 16.55 8.78 -15.80
N SER A 91 15.60 8.87 -14.87
CA SER A 91 15.73 8.27 -13.54
C SER A 91 15.89 6.74 -13.58
N LEU A 92 15.18 6.05 -14.48
CA LEU A 92 15.27 4.60 -14.65
C LEU A 92 16.61 4.20 -15.27
N VAL A 93 17.04 4.87 -16.33
CA VAL A 93 18.32 4.61 -16.99
C VAL A 93 19.48 4.83 -16.02
N LEU A 94 19.47 5.93 -15.26
CA LEU A 94 20.49 6.19 -14.23
C LEU A 94 20.51 5.10 -13.16
N SER A 95 19.33 4.62 -12.73
CA SER A 95 19.23 3.54 -11.74
C SER A 95 19.81 2.24 -12.28
N VAL A 96 19.49 1.87 -13.51
CA VAL A 96 20.02 0.66 -14.17
C VAL A 96 21.54 0.75 -14.33
N ILE A 97 22.05 1.88 -14.84
CA ILE A 97 23.50 2.10 -15.00
C ILE A 97 24.19 1.95 -13.65
N PHE A 98 23.65 2.57 -12.59
CA PHE A 98 24.21 2.46 -11.25
C PHE A 98 24.28 1.01 -10.77
N PHE A 99 23.17 0.25 -10.87
CA PHE A 99 23.15 -1.14 -10.42
C PHE A 99 24.08 -2.02 -11.25
N VAL A 100 24.13 -1.86 -12.56
CA VAL A 100 25.06 -2.61 -13.42
C VAL A 100 26.50 -2.33 -13.03
N VAL A 101 26.90 -1.05 -12.95
CA VAL A 101 28.27 -0.67 -12.57
C VAL A 101 28.62 -1.18 -11.17
N TYR A 102 27.70 -1.08 -10.21
CA TYR A 102 27.91 -1.55 -8.85
C TYR A 102 28.08 -3.07 -8.77
N MET A 103 27.22 -3.83 -9.44
CA MET A 103 27.25 -5.30 -9.43
C MET A 103 28.50 -5.85 -10.12
N TYR A 104 28.87 -5.31 -11.28
CA TYR A 104 30.08 -5.70 -11.99
C TYR A 104 31.34 -5.28 -11.22
N GLY A 105 31.37 -4.05 -10.70
CA GLY A 105 32.52 -3.54 -9.93
C GLY A 105 32.79 -4.30 -8.62
N ARG A 106 31.79 -5.04 -8.11
CA ARG A 106 31.91 -5.86 -6.89
C ARG A 106 31.90 -7.37 -7.15
N GLY A 107 31.80 -7.81 -8.40
CA GLY A 107 31.73 -9.24 -8.73
C GLY A 107 30.49 -9.96 -8.17
N LEU A 108 29.38 -9.24 -7.97
CA LEU A 108 28.18 -9.77 -7.30
C LEU A 108 27.16 -10.42 -8.25
N VAL A 109 27.45 -10.50 -9.54
CA VAL A 109 26.52 -10.95 -10.58
C VAL A 109 26.06 -12.40 -10.36
N ASP A 110 27.00 -13.30 -10.05
CA ASP A 110 26.70 -14.73 -9.87
C ASP A 110 25.97 -15.00 -8.54
N SER A 111 26.38 -14.32 -7.47
CA SER A 111 25.72 -14.42 -6.16
C SER A 111 24.30 -13.83 -6.19
N GLY A 112 24.10 -12.74 -6.92
CA GLY A 112 22.79 -12.09 -7.04
C GLY A 112 21.79 -12.95 -7.84
N SER A 113 22.25 -13.56 -8.94
CA SER A 113 21.39 -14.40 -9.80
C SER A 113 20.95 -15.70 -9.12
N THR A 114 21.86 -16.36 -8.40
CA THR A 114 21.56 -17.58 -7.64
C THR A 114 20.56 -17.33 -6.51
N TYR A 115 20.70 -16.23 -5.77
CA TYR A 115 19.73 -15.81 -4.75
C TYR A 115 18.34 -15.51 -5.34
N LEU A 116 18.28 -14.83 -6.48
CA LEU A 116 17.03 -14.47 -7.14
C LEU A 116 16.24 -15.71 -7.57
N LEU A 117 16.92 -16.67 -8.18
CA LEU A 117 16.31 -17.90 -8.69
C LEU A 117 15.91 -18.87 -7.57
N ASN A 118 16.77 -19.04 -6.57
CA ASN A 118 16.59 -20.09 -5.56
C ASN A 118 15.80 -19.63 -4.33
N GLU A 119 15.87 -18.35 -3.95
CA GLU A 119 15.15 -17.86 -2.76
C GLU A 119 13.93 -17.02 -3.12
N ARG A 120 14.09 -15.98 -3.95
CA ARG A 120 13.00 -15.01 -4.19
C ARG A 120 11.84 -15.59 -4.98
N LEU A 121 12.10 -16.31 -6.08
CA LEU A 121 11.06 -16.88 -6.93
C LEU A 121 10.32 -18.06 -6.29
N GLU A 122 10.82 -18.61 -5.18
CA GLU A 122 10.16 -19.70 -4.45
C GLU A 122 9.29 -19.20 -3.29
N HIS A 123 9.26 -17.90 -3.01
CA HIS A 123 8.49 -17.35 -1.89
C HIS A 123 6.97 -17.52 -2.02
N TRP A 124 6.42 -17.70 -3.22
CA TRP A 124 5.02 -18.08 -3.38
C TRP A 124 4.70 -19.43 -2.70
N LYS A 125 5.63 -20.40 -2.79
CA LYS A 125 5.47 -21.71 -2.12
C LYS A 125 5.43 -21.52 -0.61
N PHE A 126 6.26 -20.61 -0.08
CA PHE A 126 6.25 -20.28 1.34
C PHE A 126 4.95 -19.59 1.80
N ASN A 127 4.46 -18.62 1.02
CA ASN A 127 3.25 -17.85 1.35
C ASN A 127 1.99 -18.73 1.38
N PHE A 128 1.94 -19.79 0.57
CA PHE A 128 0.78 -20.67 0.43
C PHE A 128 1.06 -22.13 0.81
N GLN A 129 2.09 -22.39 1.63
CA GLN A 129 2.47 -23.76 1.99
C GLN A 129 1.40 -24.52 2.77
N ASN A 130 0.61 -23.81 3.58
CA ASN A 130 -0.51 -24.38 4.31
C ASN A 130 -1.60 -23.33 4.56
N LEU A 131 -2.72 -23.76 5.16
CA LEU A 131 -3.86 -22.89 5.45
C LEU A 131 -3.47 -21.70 6.34
N MET A 132 -2.62 -21.91 7.35
CA MET A 132 -2.19 -20.87 8.30
C MET A 132 -1.40 -19.75 7.60
N PHE A 133 -0.41 -20.10 6.76
CA PHE A 133 0.36 -19.14 5.97
C PHE A 133 -0.50 -18.44 4.91
N SER A 134 -1.47 -19.15 4.33
CA SER A 134 -2.41 -18.58 3.36
C SER A 134 -3.32 -17.51 4.00
N ILE A 135 -3.84 -17.79 5.20
CA ILE A 135 -4.62 -16.84 6.00
C ILE A 135 -3.75 -15.64 6.37
N GLU A 136 -2.53 -15.86 6.84
CA GLU A 136 -1.61 -14.77 7.21
C GLU A 136 -1.24 -13.87 6.03
N SER A 137 -0.99 -14.45 4.84
CA SER A 137 -0.70 -13.71 3.61
C SER A 137 -1.89 -12.84 3.20
N THR A 138 -3.11 -13.36 3.31
CA THR A 138 -4.35 -12.62 3.00
C THR A 138 -4.60 -11.51 4.02
N VAL A 139 -4.45 -11.82 5.30
CA VAL A 139 -4.60 -10.86 6.40
C VAL A 139 -3.56 -9.73 6.30
N SER A 140 -2.34 -10.04 5.89
CA SER A 140 -1.25 -9.07 5.69
C SER A 140 -1.64 -7.97 4.70
N ILE A 141 -2.30 -8.34 3.59
CA ILE A 141 -2.85 -7.38 2.62
C ILE A 141 -3.93 -6.50 3.27
N ILE A 142 -4.87 -7.13 4.00
CA ILE A 142 -5.97 -6.41 4.67
C ILE A 142 -5.42 -5.43 5.72
N LEU A 143 -4.43 -5.83 6.49
CA LEU A 143 -3.76 -5.01 7.51
C LEU A 143 -3.09 -3.79 6.89
N ALA A 144 -2.34 -3.97 5.80
CA ALA A 144 -1.62 -2.88 5.15
C ALA A 144 -2.55 -1.78 4.63
N ILE A 145 -3.55 -2.17 3.84
CA ILE A 145 -4.24 -1.24 2.93
C ILE A 145 -5.77 -1.36 2.92
N GLY A 146 -6.32 -2.37 3.58
CA GLY A 146 -7.72 -2.76 3.46
C GLY A 146 -8.70 -1.64 3.79
N TRP A 147 -8.51 -0.96 4.92
CA TRP A 147 -9.42 0.11 5.32
C TRP A 147 -9.25 1.39 4.48
N GLN A 148 -8.04 1.71 4.05
CA GLN A 148 -7.76 2.93 3.29
C GLN A 148 -8.38 2.85 1.89
N ILE A 149 -8.22 1.73 1.18
CA ILE A 149 -8.86 1.51 -0.13
C ILE A 149 -10.38 1.53 0.01
N SER A 150 -10.91 0.83 1.01
CA SER A 150 -12.35 0.74 1.29
C SER A 150 -13.01 2.12 1.37
N VAL A 151 -12.40 3.04 2.11
CA VAL A 151 -12.94 4.40 2.28
C VAL A 151 -12.72 5.25 1.04
N GLY A 152 -11.59 5.07 0.35
CA GLY A 152 -11.32 5.71 -0.94
C GLY A 152 -12.40 5.38 -1.97
N LEU A 153 -12.85 4.13 -2.04
CA LEU A 153 -13.88 3.70 -2.99
C LEU A 153 -15.25 4.33 -2.69
N ILE A 154 -15.69 4.39 -1.44
CA ILE A 154 -16.96 5.05 -1.05
C ILE A 154 -16.93 6.54 -1.33
N SER A 155 -15.78 7.15 -1.07
CA SER A 155 -15.62 8.60 -1.15
C SER A 155 -15.45 9.11 -2.59
N LYS A 156 -15.29 8.21 -3.57
CA LYS A 156 -15.03 8.52 -4.98
C LYS A 156 -16.00 9.54 -5.59
N SER A 157 -17.27 9.52 -5.18
CA SER A 157 -18.30 10.47 -5.66
C SER A 157 -18.04 11.92 -5.23
N LYS A 158 -17.41 12.14 -4.08
CA LYS A 158 -17.08 13.47 -3.54
C LYS A 158 -15.68 13.96 -3.91
N MET A 159 -14.92 13.15 -4.66
CA MET A 159 -13.54 13.48 -5.01
C MET A 159 -13.46 14.41 -6.21
N SER A 160 -12.48 15.32 -6.19
CA SER A 160 -12.07 16.04 -7.39
C SER A 160 -11.40 15.09 -8.39
N ASP A 161 -11.29 15.48 -9.66
CA ASP A 161 -10.69 14.61 -10.69
C ASP A 161 -9.21 14.31 -10.44
N LYS A 162 -8.50 15.23 -9.78
CA LYS A 162 -7.13 15.01 -9.30
C LYS A 162 -7.10 13.91 -8.23
N GLN A 163 -8.02 13.96 -7.27
CA GLN A 163 -8.13 12.94 -6.20
C GLN A 163 -8.56 11.57 -6.75
N LYS A 164 -9.49 11.53 -7.71
CA LYS A 164 -9.86 10.29 -8.42
C LYS A 164 -8.67 9.68 -9.16
N THR A 165 -7.84 10.52 -9.77
CA THR A 165 -6.62 10.08 -10.47
C THR A 165 -5.62 9.48 -9.49
N LEU A 166 -5.44 10.07 -8.30
CA LEU A 166 -4.61 9.51 -7.23
C LEU A 166 -5.16 8.18 -6.71
N LEU A 167 -6.49 8.06 -6.51
CA LEU A 167 -7.11 6.80 -6.13
C LEU A 167 -6.88 5.71 -7.19
N GLN A 168 -6.99 6.04 -8.48
CA GLN A 168 -6.69 5.12 -9.57
C GLN A 168 -5.21 4.71 -9.59
N ALA A 169 -4.30 5.66 -9.37
CA ALA A 169 -2.88 5.39 -9.22
C ALA A 169 -2.60 4.42 -8.05
N THR A 170 -3.23 4.61 -6.89
CA THR A 170 -3.18 3.66 -5.77
C THR A 170 -3.65 2.27 -6.19
N LEU A 171 -4.78 2.15 -6.90
CA LEU A 171 -5.32 0.85 -7.31
C LEU A 171 -4.40 0.13 -8.32
N ILE A 172 -3.83 0.87 -9.27
CA ILE A 172 -2.86 0.33 -10.24
C ILE A 172 -1.64 -0.22 -9.50
N THR A 173 -1.02 0.59 -8.63
CA THR A 173 0.12 0.14 -7.84
C THR A 173 -0.26 -1.01 -6.92
N PHE A 174 -1.45 -0.99 -6.31
CA PHE A 174 -1.91 -2.06 -5.42
C PHE A 174 -1.98 -3.40 -6.12
N VAL A 175 -2.58 -3.47 -7.31
CA VAL A 175 -2.66 -4.73 -8.08
C VAL A 175 -1.28 -5.24 -8.45
N ILE A 176 -0.44 -4.38 -9.04
CA ILE A 176 0.90 -4.75 -9.51
C ILE A 176 1.79 -5.17 -8.32
N ASN A 177 1.81 -4.35 -7.27
CA ASN A 177 2.61 -4.61 -6.07
C ASN A 177 2.16 -5.88 -5.36
N THR A 178 0.85 -6.11 -5.22
CA THR A 178 0.34 -7.30 -4.53
C THR A 178 0.74 -8.57 -5.27
N ILE A 179 0.60 -8.60 -6.59
CA ILE A 179 1.01 -9.75 -7.39
C ILE A 179 2.51 -9.99 -7.22
N ILE A 180 3.34 -8.97 -7.41
CA ILE A 180 4.80 -9.12 -7.32
C ILE A 180 5.21 -9.60 -5.92
N VAL A 181 4.70 -8.95 -4.86
CA VAL A 181 5.04 -9.30 -3.47
C VAL A 181 4.63 -10.73 -3.13
N LEU A 182 3.44 -11.21 -3.57
CA LEU A 182 3.01 -12.58 -3.31
C LEU A 182 3.88 -13.64 -3.99
N PHE A 183 4.48 -13.30 -5.13
CA PHE A 183 5.35 -14.22 -5.87
C PHE A 183 6.83 -14.15 -5.45
N THR A 184 7.33 -12.95 -5.13
CA THR A 184 8.77 -12.70 -5.01
C THR A 184 9.22 -12.36 -3.59
N ALA A 185 8.31 -12.25 -2.63
CA ALA A 185 8.61 -11.87 -1.25
C ALA A 185 7.75 -12.62 -0.24
N ARG A 186 8.14 -12.56 1.03
CA ARG A 186 7.34 -13.15 2.12
C ARG A 186 6.20 -12.20 2.46
N ALA A 187 4.96 -12.63 2.26
CA ALA A 187 3.77 -11.82 2.50
C ALA A 187 3.64 -11.35 3.96
N ARG A 188 4.29 -12.05 4.91
CA ARG A 188 4.40 -11.63 6.31
C ARG A 188 5.11 -10.28 6.50
N GLU A 189 5.90 -9.82 5.52
CA GLU A 189 6.50 -8.49 5.53
C GLU A 189 5.47 -7.45 5.06
N VAL A 190 4.54 -7.10 5.95
CA VAL A 190 3.36 -6.29 5.61
C VAL A 190 3.74 -4.92 5.02
N ARG A 191 4.92 -4.39 5.37
CA ARG A 191 5.48 -3.16 4.79
C ARG A 191 5.53 -3.17 3.26
N LEU A 192 5.71 -4.34 2.64
CA LEU A 192 5.79 -4.45 1.19
C LEU A 192 4.46 -4.11 0.53
N PHE A 193 3.33 -4.29 1.24
CA PHE A 193 2.00 -3.93 0.75
C PHE A 193 1.63 -2.47 0.98
N THR A 194 2.45 -1.66 1.67
CA THR A 194 2.13 -0.24 1.94
C THR A 194 2.59 0.74 0.88
N LEU A 195 3.44 0.32 -0.06
CA LEU A 195 3.88 1.16 -1.18
C LEU A 195 2.73 1.87 -1.95
N PRO A 196 1.58 1.23 -2.25
CA PRO A 196 0.48 1.91 -2.95
C PRO A 196 -0.14 3.08 -2.17
N LEU A 197 0.00 3.09 -0.83
CA LEU A 197 -0.55 4.14 0.03
C LEU A 197 0.09 5.51 -0.22
N VAL A 198 1.26 5.57 -0.84
CA VAL A 198 1.95 6.82 -1.19
C VAL A 198 1.00 7.80 -1.92
N PHE A 199 0.20 7.29 -2.87
CA PHE A 199 -0.76 8.12 -3.60
C PHE A 199 -2.03 8.44 -2.82
N LEU A 200 -2.36 7.62 -1.81
CA LEU A 200 -3.61 7.69 -1.06
C LEU A 200 -3.49 8.57 0.20
N TRP A 201 -2.33 8.60 0.86
CA TRP A 201 -2.09 9.40 2.06
C TRP A 201 -2.43 10.89 1.92
N PRO A 202 -2.12 11.56 0.79
CA PRO A 202 -2.49 12.97 0.60
C PRO A 202 -4.01 13.21 0.57
N ILE A 203 -4.80 12.19 0.24
CA ILE A 203 -6.26 12.32 0.07
C ILE A 203 -7.07 11.74 1.23
N LEU A 204 -6.43 11.13 2.24
CA LEU A 204 -7.11 10.58 3.42
C LEU A 204 -7.95 11.63 4.17
N GLY A 205 -7.54 12.90 4.15
CA GLY A 205 -8.30 13.99 4.76
C GLY A 205 -9.70 14.21 4.15
N VAL A 206 -9.94 13.78 2.91
CA VAL A 206 -11.26 13.89 2.26
C VAL A 206 -12.27 12.93 2.92
N PHE A 207 -11.79 11.92 3.64
CA PHE A 207 -12.58 10.81 4.14
C PHE A 207 -13.26 11.09 5.49
N THR A 208 -13.02 12.28 6.05
CA THR A 208 -13.48 12.70 7.38
C THR A 208 -15.00 12.52 7.57
N GLU A 209 -15.79 12.91 6.57
CA GLU A 209 -17.25 12.86 6.64
C GLU A 209 -17.78 11.43 6.57
N GLN A 210 -17.17 10.58 5.75
CA GLN A 210 -17.55 9.18 5.59
C GLN A 210 -17.25 8.42 6.87
N ILE A 211 -16.10 8.67 7.50
CA ILE A 211 -15.77 8.11 8.81
C ILE A 211 -16.82 8.50 9.85
N LYS A 212 -17.21 9.79 9.92
CA LYS A 212 -18.29 10.24 10.81
C LYS A 212 -19.62 9.54 10.54
N ASN A 213 -19.97 9.35 9.26
CA ASN A 213 -21.21 8.67 8.87
C ASN A 213 -21.19 7.18 9.25
N ILE A 214 -20.03 6.50 9.12
CA ILE A 214 -19.83 5.13 9.60
C ILE A 214 -20.15 5.04 11.10
N PHE A 215 -19.58 5.94 11.92
CA PHE A 215 -19.86 5.96 13.36
C PHE A 215 -21.35 6.20 13.67
N LYS A 216 -22.03 7.11 12.96
CA LYS A 216 -23.48 7.31 13.14
C LYS A 216 -24.30 6.06 12.81
N ILE A 217 -23.91 5.31 11.79
CA ILE A 217 -24.62 4.08 11.38
C ILE A 217 -24.39 2.96 12.38
N ILE A 218 -23.17 2.84 12.92
CA ILE A 218 -22.86 1.89 14.00
C ILE A 218 -23.84 2.06 15.16
N LEU A 219 -24.11 3.31 15.58
CA LEU A 219 -25.08 3.58 16.65
C LEU A 219 -26.54 3.26 16.26
N LYS A 220 -26.92 3.46 14.99
CA LYS A 220 -28.31 3.30 14.53
C LYS A 220 -28.68 1.85 14.19
N LYS A 221 -27.72 0.96 13.97
CA LYS A 221 -27.95 -0.43 13.53
C LYS A 221 -27.21 -1.43 14.44
N PRO A 222 -27.62 -1.55 15.71
CA PRO A 222 -26.90 -2.36 16.70
C PRO A 222 -26.87 -3.85 16.34
N LEU A 223 -27.90 -4.38 15.67
CA LEU A 223 -27.92 -5.78 15.25
C LEU A 223 -26.85 -6.09 14.19
N PHE A 224 -26.69 -5.24 13.18
CA PHE A 224 -25.63 -5.41 12.17
C PHE A 224 -24.25 -5.26 12.80
N PHE A 225 -24.11 -4.34 13.77
CA PHE A 225 -22.88 -4.22 14.55
C PHE A 225 -22.57 -5.49 15.33
N LEU A 226 -23.53 -6.06 16.06
CA LEU A 226 -23.34 -7.29 16.82
C LEU A 226 -22.94 -8.47 15.92
N VAL A 227 -23.60 -8.63 14.76
CA VAL A 227 -23.25 -9.69 13.80
C VAL A 227 -21.85 -9.48 13.23
N SER A 228 -21.52 -8.26 12.78
CA SER A 228 -20.18 -7.93 12.24
C SER A 228 -19.10 -8.10 13.30
N PHE A 229 -19.40 -7.73 14.54
CA PHE A 229 -18.53 -7.91 15.71
C PHE A 229 -18.27 -9.38 15.97
N PHE A 230 -19.32 -10.20 16.02
CA PHE A 230 -19.20 -11.62 16.28
C PHE A 230 -18.40 -12.34 15.19
N ILE A 231 -18.68 -12.05 13.91
CA ILE A 231 -17.95 -12.62 12.77
C ILE A 231 -16.47 -12.21 12.82
N SER A 232 -16.19 -10.92 13.03
CA SER A 232 -14.82 -10.42 13.12
C SER A 232 -14.08 -11.04 14.31
N PHE A 233 -14.77 -11.22 15.44
CA PHE A 233 -14.19 -11.82 16.65
C PHE A 233 -13.84 -13.29 16.42
N LEU A 234 -14.76 -14.07 15.86
CA LEU A 234 -14.51 -15.47 15.52
C LEU A 234 -13.34 -15.59 14.55
N PHE A 235 -13.31 -14.80 13.48
CA PHE A 235 -12.22 -14.84 12.51
C PHE A 235 -10.86 -14.52 13.16
N VAL A 236 -10.77 -13.43 13.91
CA VAL A 236 -9.49 -12.96 14.46
C VAL A 236 -8.96 -13.87 15.57
N TRP A 237 -9.82 -14.40 16.44
CA TRP A 237 -9.39 -15.20 17.60
C TRP A 237 -9.38 -16.70 17.35
N LYS A 238 -10.14 -17.23 16.37
CA LYS A 238 -10.15 -18.66 16.04
C LYS A 238 -9.39 -19.01 14.77
N ALA A 239 -9.45 -18.17 13.73
CA ALA A 239 -8.81 -18.47 12.44
C ALA A 239 -7.42 -17.83 12.29
N TYR A 240 -7.22 -16.60 12.78
CA TYR A 240 -5.95 -15.90 12.65
C TYR A 240 -4.98 -16.19 13.81
N ILE A 241 -3.96 -16.97 13.51
CA ILE A 241 -2.81 -17.21 14.40
C ILE A 241 -1.58 -16.66 13.68
N PRO A 242 -0.99 -15.54 14.16
CA PRO A 242 0.25 -15.03 13.57
C PRO A 242 1.37 -16.07 13.73
N THR A 243 2.09 -16.38 12.65
CA THR A 243 3.10 -17.46 12.65
C THR A 243 4.44 -17.03 13.22
N ALA A 244 4.75 -15.72 13.19
CA ALA A 244 6.00 -15.20 13.73
C ALA A 244 6.00 -15.28 15.26
N THR A 245 7.04 -15.84 15.86
CA THR A 245 7.10 -16.23 17.29
C THR A 245 7.51 -15.11 18.26
N ALA A 246 7.85 -13.91 17.76
CA ALA A 246 8.36 -12.81 18.58
C ALA A 246 7.67 -11.48 18.23
N GLY A 247 6.39 -11.33 18.61
CA GLY A 247 5.65 -10.11 18.29
C GLY A 247 4.45 -9.77 19.18
N PHE A 248 3.91 -8.57 18.98
CA PHE A 248 2.76 -8.04 19.71
C PHE A 248 1.44 -8.63 19.17
N HIS A 249 1.28 -9.96 19.30
CA HIS A 249 0.19 -10.75 18.69
C HIS A 249 -1.20 -10.21 18.97
N ASN A 250 -1.46 -9.84 20.23
CA ASN A 250 -2.76 -9.29 20.62
C ASN A 250 -3.01 -7.92 20.00
N GLY A 251 -1.98 -7.08 19.82
CA GLY A 251 -2.14 -5.80 19.13
C GLY A 251 -2.46 -5.96 17.65
N TYR A 252 -1.81 -6.89 16.96
CA TYR A 252 -2.13 -7.19 15.56
C TYR A 252 -3.55 -7.72 15.40
N ARG A 253 -3.98 -8.61 16.30
CA ARG A 253 -5.36 -9.11 16.36
C ARG A 253 -6.36 -8.00 16.60
N LEU A 254 -6.13 -7.14 17.59
CA LEU A 254 -7.00 -6.00 17.89
C LEU A 254 -7.09 -5.03 16.71
N TYR A 255 -5.97 -4.73 16.05
CA TYR A 255 -5.98 -3.87 14.87
C TYR A 255 -6.77 -4.52 13.72
N LEU A 256 -6.51 -5.80 13.42
CA LEU A 256 -7.24 -6.56 12.40
C LEU A 256 -8.74 -6.56 12.68
N PHE A 257 -9.12 -6.77 13.94
CA PHE A 257 -10.50 -6.75 14.38
C PHE A 257 -11.18 -5.41 14.09
N CYS A 258 -10.53 -4.30 14.47
CA CYS A 258 -11.02 -2.96 14.17
C CYS A 258 -11.11 -2.69 12.66
N VAL A 259 -10.13 -3.13 11.88
CA VAL A 259 -10.12 -2.99 10.42
C VAL A 259 -11.25 -3.77 9.77
N LEU A 260 -11.46 -5.03 10.16
CA LEU A 260 -12.54 -5.87 9.62
C LEU A 260 -13.91 -5.30 9.95
N LEU A 261 -14.14 -4.92 11.21
CA LEU A 261 -15.35 -4.22 11.62
C LEU A 261 -15.60 -3.01 10.72
N PHE A 262 -14.60 -2.16 10.57
CA PHE A 262 -14.70 -0.96 9.77
C PHE A 262 -15.00 -1.26 8.29
N ILE A 263 -14.37 -2.28 7.70
CA ILE A 263 -14.64 -2.74 6.33
C ILE A 263 -16.09 -3.24 6.20
N PHE A 264 -16.62 -4.00 7.16
CA PHE A 264 -18.02 -4.44 7.12
C PHE A 264 -19.00 -3.25 7.11
N PHE A 265 -18.73 -2.20 7.88
CA PHE A 265 -19.56 -0.99 7.86
C PHE A 265 -19.46 -0.21 6.56
N VAL A 266 -18.27 -0.15 5.97
CA VAL A 266 -18.06 0.38 4.62
C VAL A 266 -18.93 -0.41 3.62
N LEU A 267 -18.85 -1.74 3.62
CA LEU A 267 -19.63 -2.57 2.69
C LEU A 267 -21.15 -2.38 2.87
N TYR A 268 -21.61 -2.28 4.12
CA TYR A 268 -23.01 -1.99 4.42
C TYR A 268 -23.46 -0.62 3.86
N LEU A 269 -22.63 0.41 4.00
CA LEU A 269 -22.87 1.73 3.42
C LEU A 269 -22.99 1.70 1.90
N VAL A 270 -22.13 0.92 1.23
CA VAL A 270 -22.20 0.72 -0.22
C VAL A 270 -23.51 0.04 -0.60
N SER A 271 -23.92 -0.98 0.16
CA SER A 271 -25.19 -1.68 -0.06
C SER A 271 -26.40 -0.76 0.08
N LEU A 272 -26.42 0.13 1.08
CA LEU A 272 -27.51 1.08 1.27
C LEU A 272 -27.64 2.06 0.11
N LYS A 273 -26.51 2.64 -0.33
CA LYS A 273 -26.52 3.55 -1.49
C LYS A 273 -27.06 2.88 -2.74
N LYS A 274 -26.73 1.60 -2.96
CA LYS A 274 -27.22 0.86 -4.14
C LYS A 274 -28.75 0.66 -4.11
N ASN A 275 -29.33 0.52 -2.92
CA ASN A 275 -30.77 0.35 -2.75
C ASN A 275 -31.57 1.66 -2.84
N GLU A 276 -30.94 2.84 -2.76
CA GLU A 276 -31.60 4.14 -2.98
C GLU A 276 -31.72 4.51 -4.48
N PHE A 277 -31.04 3.78 -5.38
CA PHE A 277 -31.05 4.00 -6.83
C PHE A 277 -31.80 2.91 -7.62
N ASN A 278 -32.47 1.98 -6.94
CA ASN A 278 -33.37 0.98 -7.51
C ASN A 278 -34.79 1.23 -6.99
#